data_AF-A0A448B167-F1
#
_entry.id   AF-A0A448B167-F1
#
_cell.length_a   1.000
_cell.length_b   1.000
_cell.length_c   1.000
_cell.angle_alpha   90.00
_cell.angle_beta   90.00
_cell.angle_gamma   90.00
#
_symmetry.space_group_name_H-M   'P 1'
#
loop_
_entity.id
_entity.type
_entity.pdbx_description
1 polymer ?
#
loop_
_entity_poly.entity_id
_entity_poly.type
_entity_poly.pdbx_seq_one_letter_code
_entity_poly.pdbx_strand_id
1 'polypeptide(L)'
;MNTIIKKLFIISGLVSLMSFCSFLFAQVYPIGQFFLTTYGQSFTMYNTGMIVQDGNPGNAGQAVYDQTGINYLCLPSAVPYQKAFFLDFNKNIIELDYRYGYRVVGYSNIPVPPPPVMHLPKPVYDNQTGIETADGVRPIPTQIVDEQKPFGDVMMTSEQTAVDCYKNSLNFDGTLNQLEFGDCMVTNMAGRKELEIYKCAKNSATPEEQSLCMLSILGGSKEKQITQDMMKCYKEYGDHYEMYPLCFADKVNDPELKQLVSCFKDQANSGEVSFMGTAVCYGAGKLNLNTEAQIAVECAVSTGGQPYAFAGCAGGQLTYRELSKCLTNGVGGDHGCFGKNNTIVKGLNQIGEALKDQFGPTNDIVRTWNSTVHDLQYGPGKNHEAVKLVRNISNELGKAGNNVAKEIRKVVPKIKIKW
;
A
#
# COMPACT_ATOMS: atom_id res chain seq x y z
N MET A 1 -32.20 -52.10 -55.03
CA MET A 1 -32.47 -52.03 -53.58
C MET A 1 -31.40 -51.25 -52.80
N ASN A 2 -30.10 -51.39 -53.11
CA ASN A 2 -29.00 -50.73 -52.37
C ASN A 2 -28.89 -49.20 -52.53
N THR A 3 -29.41 -48.61 -53.60
CA THR A 3 -29.27 -47.17 -53.88
C THR A 3 -30.30 -46.29 -53.16
N ILE A 4 -31.48 -46.85 -52.86
CA ILE A 4 -32.57 -46.13 -52.16
C ILE A 4 -32.30 -46.09 -50.64
N ILE A 5 -31.77 -47.18 -50.09
CA ILE A 5 -31.40 -47.28 -48.65
C ILE A 5 -30.26 -46.30 -48.31
N LYS A 6 -29.27 -46.11 -49.20
CA LYS A 6 -28.21 -45.13 -49.01
C LYS A 6 -28.70 -43.67 -49.03
N LYS A 7 -29.69 -43.34 -49.86
CA LYS A 7 -30.27 -41.98 -49.89
C LYS A 7 -31.10 -41.68 -48.64
N LEU A 8 -31.83 -42.66 -48.10
CA LEU A 8 -32.58 -42.50 -46.85
C LEU A 8 -31.67 -42.32 -45.62
N PHE A 9 -30.51 -43.00 -45.56
CA PHE A 9 -29.54 -42.83 -44.48
C PHE A 9 -28.88 -41.45 -44.48
N ILE A 10 -28.59 -40.89 -45.67
CA ILE A 10 -27.99 -39.55 -45.79
C ILE A 10 -28.99 -38.46 -45.39
N ILE A 11 -30.27 -38.61 -45.75
CA ILE A 11 -31.32 -37.65 -45.37
C ILE A 11 -31.62 -37.73 -43.86
N SER A 12 -31.65 -38.93 -43.28
CA SER A 12 -31.80 -39.12 -41.82
C SER A 12 -30.61 -38.53 -41.02
N GLY A 13 -29.38 -38.68 -41.53
CA GLY A 13 -28.18 -38.06 -40.96
C GLY A 13 -28.23 -36.53 -40.98
N LEU A 14 -28.70 -35.92 -42.08
CA LEU A 14 -28.83 -34.46 -42.22
C LEU A 14 -29.95 -33.87 -41.34
N VAL A 15 -31.08 -34.57 -41.18
CA VAL A 15 -32.19 -34.14 -40.31
C VAL A 15 -31.83 -34.28 -38.82
N SER A 16 -31.08 -35.32 -38.45
CA SER A 16 -30.52 -35.45 -37.08
C SER A 16 -29.42 -34.43 -36.80
N LEU A 17 -28.57 -34.09 -37.78
CA LEU A 17 -27.54 -33.05 -37.59
C LEU A 17 -28.15 -31.65 -37.48
N MET A 18 -29.21 -31.35 -38.24
CA MET A 18 -29.97 -30.09 -38.09
C MET A 18 -30.79 -30.03 -36.79
N SER A 19 -31.32 -31.15 -36.31
CA SER A 19 -31.99 -31.20 -35.00
C SER A 19 -31.01 -31.08 -33.83
N PHE A 20 -29.77 -31.58 -33.96
CA PHE A 20 -28.73 -31.41 -32.94
C PHE A 20 -28.16 -29.98 -32.89
N CYS A 21 -28.11 -29.27 -34.02
CA CYS A 21 -27.67 -27.86 -34.05
C CYS A 21 -28.64 -26.92 -33.31
N SER A 22 -29.93 -27.23 -33.26
CA SER A 22 -30.95 -26.42 -32.57
C SER A 22 -30.81 -26.42 -31.04
N PHE A 23 -30.07 -27.37 -30.46
CA PHE A 23 -29.83 -27.45 -29.01
C PHE A 23 -28.55 -26.73 -28.55
N LEU A 24 -27.78 -26.15 -29.48
CA LEU A 24 -26.54 -25.43 -29.17
C LEU A 24 -26.70 -23.90 -29.10
N PHE A 25 -27.89 -23.37 -29.39
CA PHE A 25 -28.17 -21.96 -29.13
C PHE A 25 -28.66 -21.80 -27.69
N ALA A 26 -27.82 -21.19 -26.84
CA ALA A 26 -28.25 -20.74 -25.52
C ALA A 26 -29.54 -19.92 -25.69
N GLN A 27 -30.65 -20.38 -25.11
CA GLN A 27 -31.93 -19.70 -25.27
C GLN A 27 -31.84 -18.31 -24.63
N VAL A 28 -32.18 -17.28 -25.41
CA VAL A 28 -32.28 -15.91 -24.93
C VAL A 28 -33.66 -15.73 -24.30
N TYR A 29 -33.70 -15.42 -23.01
CA TYR A 29 -34.95 -15.20 -22.28
C TYR A 29 -34.83 -14.01 -21.33
N PRO A 30 -35.93 -13.29 -21.06
CA PRO A 30 -35.93 -12.15 -20.17
C PRO A 30 -35.68 -12.62 -18.72
N ILE A 31 -34.80 -11.92 -18.01
CA ILE A 31 -34.50 -12.18 -16.59
C ILE A 31 -35.13 -11.14 -15.66
N GLY A 32 -35.56 -10.01 -16.20
CA GLY A 32 -36.21 -8.94 -15.46
C GLY A 32 -36.20 -7.62 -16.23
N GLN A 33 -36.56 -6.56 -15.52
CA GLN A 33 -36.77 -5.22 -16.02
C GLN A 33 -36.13 -4.16 -15.12
N PHE A 34 -35.77 -3.07 -15.76
CA PHE A 34 -35.32 -1.82 -15.17
C PHE A 34 -36.42 -0.78 -15.33
N PHE A 35 -36.69 -0.01 -14.29
CA PHE A 35 -37.66 1.08 -14.29
C PHE A 35 -36.95 2.38 -13.93
N LEU A 36 -36.59 3.17 -14.94
CA LEU A 36 -36.01 4.50 -14.79
C LEU A 36 -37.14 5.50 -14.56
N THR A 37 -37.67 5.53 -13.33
CA THR A 37 -38.85 6.33 -12.94
C THR A 37 -38.66 7.81 -13.21
N THR A 38 -37.45 8.33 -13.00
CA THR A 38 -37.10 9.74 -13.27
C THR A 38 -37.27 10.12 -14.75
N TYR A 39 -37.10 9.15 -15.64
CA TYR A 39 -37.13 9.35 -17.10
C TYR A 39 -38.41 8.81 -17.75
N GLY A 40 -39.28 8.14 -16.99
CA GLY A 40 -40.47 7.46 -17.54
C GLY A 40 -40.12 6.35 -18.54
N GLN A 41 -38.99 5.68 -18.36
CA GLN A 41 -38.49 4.64 -19.26
C GLN A 41 -38.40 3.29 -18.55
N SER A 42 -38.61 2.21 -19.31
CA SER A 42 -38.34 0.85 -18.86
C SER A 42 -37.54 0.07 -19.88
N PHE A 43 -36.77 -0.88 -19.39
CA PHE A 43 -35.91 -1.73 -20.20
C PHE A 43 -36.02 -3.17 -19.74
N THR A 44 -36.03 -4.10 -20.68
CA THR A 44 -35.99 -5.54 -20.41
C THR A 44 -34.56 -6.05 -20.53
N MET A 45 -34.09 -6.79 -19.51
CA MET A 45 -32.79 -7.47 -19.51
C MET A 45 -32.95 -8.94 -19.86
N TYR A 46 -32.06 -9.44 -20.70
CA TYR A 46 -31.98 -10.86 -21.06
C TYR A 46 -30.83 -11.55 -20.33
N ASN A 47 -30.88 -12.87 -20.24
CA ASN A 47 -29.83 -13.72 -19.64
C ASN A 47 -28.44 -13.56 -20.28
N THR A 48 -28.36 -12.99 -21.48
CA THR A 48 -27.09 -12.63 -22.15
C THR A 48 -26.47 -11.32 -21.62
N GLY A 49 -27.17 -10.61 -20.74
CA GLY A 49 -26.81 -9.26 -20.29
C GLY A 49 -27.22 -8.14 -21.25
N MET A 50 -27.87 -8.51 -22.37
CA MET A 50 -28.44 -7.57 -23.32
C MET A 50 -29.63 -6.85 -22.68
N ILE A 51 -29.65 -5.52 -22.76
CA ILE A 51 -30.73 -4.65 -22.27
C ILE A 51 -31.39 -3.94 -23.44
N VAL A 52 -32.72 -4.00 -23.54
CA VAL A 52 -33.49 -3.39 -24.63
C VAL A 52 -34.60 -2.52 -24.06
N GLN A 53 -34.75 -1.28 -24.56
CA GLN A 53 -35.83 -0.39 -24.13
C GLN A 53 -37.20 -0.91 -24.56
N ASP A 54 -38.15 -0.91 -23.64
CA ASP A 54 -39.53 -1.27 -23.95
C ASP A 54 -40.15 -0.21 -24.89
N GLY A 55 -40.76 -0.65 -25.99
CA GLY A 55 -41.32 0.23 -27.00
C GLY A 55 -40.31 0.90 -27.94
N ASN A 56 -39.00 0.74 -27.71
CA ASN A 56 -37.95 1.24 -28.60
C ASN A 56 -36.76 0.26 -28.71
N PRO A 57 -36.90 -0.84 -29.47
CA PRO A 57 -35.86 -1.87 -29.55
C PRO A 57 -34.50 -1.40 -30.11
N GLY A 58 -34.48 -0.27 -30.82
CA GLY A 58 -33.25 0.34 -31.31
C GLY A 58 -32.39 0.97 -30.22
N ASN A 59 -32.96 1.25 -29.04
CA ASN A 59 -32.21 1.68 -27.87
C ASN A 59 -31.88 0.46 -27.00
N ALA A 60 -30.69 -0.08 -27.22
CA ALA A 60 -30.27 -1.34 -26.65
C ALA A 60 -28.76 -1.30 -26.36
N GLY A 61 -28.31 -1.95 -25.29
CA GLY A 61 -26.89 -2.11 -25.00
C GLY A 61 -26.56 -3.25 -24.03
N GLN A 62 -25.28 -3.61 -23.98
CA GLN A 62 -24.80 -4.69 -23.14
C GLN A 62 -24.51 -4.18 -21.72
N ALA A 63 -25.11 -4.79 -20.70
CA ALA A 63 -24.64 -4.62 -19.33
C ALA A 63 -23.39 -5.45 -19.07
N VAL A 64 -22.51 -4.89 -18.24
CA VAL A 64 -21.29 -5.54 -17.77
C VAL A 64 -21.22 -5.45 -16.26
N TYR A 65 -20.42 -6.30 -15.62
CA TYR A 65 -20.19 -6.20 -14.18
C TYR A 65 -19.47 -4.90 -13.83
N ASP A 66 -19.83 -4.31 -12.70
CA ASP A 66 -19.01 -3.24 -12.11
C ASP A 66 -17.66 -3.83 -11.65
N GLN A 67 -16.58 -3.16 -12.05
CA GLN A 67 -15.21 -3.58 -11.78
C GLN A 67 -14.72 -3.18 -10.39
N THR A 68 -15.37 -2.22 -9.74
CA THR A 68 -15.04 -1.79 -8.38
C THR A 68 -15.72 -2.65 -7.31
N GLY A 69 -16.83 -3.30 -7.66
CA GLY A 69 -17.66 -4.04 -6.70
C GLY A 69 -18.52 -3.15 -5.80
N ILE A 70 -18.58 -1.84 -6.06
CA ILE A 70 -19.45 -0.89 -5.34
C ILE A 70 -20.91 -1.12 -5.73
N ASN A 71 -21.15 -1.31 -7.03
CA ASN A 71 -22.41 -1.69 -7.63
C ASN A 71 -22.33 -3.13 -8.18
N TYR A 72 -23.46 -3.62 -8.67
CA TYR A 72 -23.55 -4.94 -9.30
C TYR A 72 -23.25 -4.88 -10.80
N LEU A 73 -23.99 -4.06 -11.56
CA LEU A 73 -23.82 -3.91 -13.01
C LEU A 73 -23.55 -2.47 -13.40
N CYS A 74 -22.70 -2.28 -14.41
CA CYS A 74 -22.68 -1.09 -15.25
C CYS A 74 -23.67 -1.28 -16.41
N LEU A 75 -24.59 -0.34 -16.54
CA LEU A 75 -25.65 -0.34 -17.54
C LEU A 75 -25.23 0.57 -18.72
N PRO A 76 -25.64 0.23 -19.96
CA PRO A 76 -25.31 1.05 -21.13
C PRO A 76 -25.91 2.45 -21.01
N SER A 77 -25.13 3.45 -21.40
CA SER A 77 -25.55 4.85 -21.46
C SER A 77 -25.57 5.32 -22.90
N ALA A 78 -26.64 6.04 -23.30
CA ALA A 78 -26.68 6.71 -24.60
C ALA A 78 -25.76 7.95 -24.66
N VAL A 79 -25.34 8.47 -23.50
CA VAL A 79 -24.46 9.64 -23.35
C VAL A 79 -23.31 9.32 -22.38
N PRO A 80 -22.44 8.34 -22.69
CA PRO A 80 -21.45 7.82 -21.75
C PRO A 80 -20.42 8.88 -21.29
N TYR A 81 -20.24 9.96 -22.06
CA TYR A 81 -19.36 11.08 -21.69
C TYR A 81 -19.97 12.05 -20.67
N GLN A 82 -21.28 11.92 -20.36
CA GLN A 82 -21.98 12.79 -19.40
C GLN A 82 -22.52 12.03 -18.21
N LYS A 83 -22.94 10.78 -18.41
CA LYS A 83 -23.62 9.97 -17.41
C LYS A 83 -23.29 8.50 -17.58
N ALA A 84 -23.09 7.82 -16.46
CA ALA A 84 -23.07 6.37 -16.39
C ALA A 84 -24.21 5.88 -15.49
N PHE A 85 -24.73 4.69 -15.79
CA PHE A 85 -25.82 4.08 -15.04
C PHE A 85 -25.35 2.78 -14.44
N PHE A 86 -25.74 2.50 -13.20
CA PHE A 86 -25.39 1.28 -12.50
C PHE A 86 -26.62 0.67 -11.84
N LEU A 87 -26.60 -0.65 -11.68
CA LEU A 87 -27.53 -1.36 -10.80
C LEU A 87 -26.79 -1.68 -9.52
N ASP A 88 -27.26 -1.19 -8.37
CA ASP A 88 -26.69 -1.52 -7.07
C ASP A 88 -27.21 -2.87 -6.53
N PHE A 89 -26.65 -3.34 -5.41
CA PHE A 89 -27.06 -4.60 -4.77
C PHE A 89 -28.45 -4.55 -4.11
N ASN A 90 -29.02 -3.36 -3.92
CA ASN A 90 -30.36 -3.14 -3.39
C ASN A 90 -31.42 -2.99 -4.50
N LYS A 91 -31.03 -3.25 -5.75
CA LYS A 91 -31.87 -3.12 -6.96
C LYS A 91 -32.24 -1.67 -7.31
N ASN A 92 -31.51 -0.68 -6.81
CA ASN A 92 -31.65 0.69 -7.25
C ASN A 92 -30.87 0.91 -8.55
N ILE A 93 -31.44 1.74 -9.43
CA ILE A 93 -30.72 2.22 -10.62
C ILE A 93 -30.07 3.54 -10.23
N ILE A 94 -28.75 3.52 -10.23
CA ILE A 94 -27.90 4.65 -9.91
C ILE A 94 -27.53 5.36 -11.21
N GLU A 95 -27.62 6.68 -11.20
CA GLU A 95 -27.00 7.54 -12.18
C GLU A 95 -25.80 8.24 -11.52
N LEU A 96 -24.65 8.13 -12.17
CA LEU A 96 -23.48 8.94 -11.87
C LEU A 96 -23.36 9.98 -12.97
N ASP A 97 -23.67 11.23 -12.64
CA ASP A 97 -23.49 12.37 -13.52
C ASP A 97 -22.12 13.01 -13.22
N TYR A 98 -21.32 13.22 -14.26
CA TYR A 98 -19.95 13.73 -14.11
C TYR A 98 -19.92 15.16 -13.55
N ARG A 99 -21.05 15.88 -13.58
CA ARG A 99 -21.19 17.26 -13.10
C ARG A 99 -22.04 17.38 -11.85
N TYR A 100 -23.09 16.55 -11.73
CA TYR A 100 -24.07 16.66 -10.65
C TYR A 100 -23.98 15.52 -9.61
N GLY A 101 -23.10 14.54 -9.82
CA GLY A 101 -22.80 13.48 -8.86
C GLY A 101 -23.79 12.31 -8.89
N TYR A 102 -23.87 11.62 -7.74
CA TYR A 102 -24.61 10.40 -7.55
C TYR A 102 -26.10 10.65 -7.29
N ARG A 103 -26.99 9.90 -7.95
CA ARG A 103 -28.43 9.86 -7.61
C ARG A 103 -29.10 8.54 -7.97
N VAL A 104 -30.11 8.15 -7.18
CA VAL A 104 -31.01 7.05 -7.53
C VAL A 104 -32.08 7.57 -8.49
N VAL A 105 -32.21 6.94 -9.66
CA VAL A 105 -33.14 7.37 -10.74
C VAL A 105 -34.25 6.36 -11.04
N GLY A 106 -34.21 5.21 -10.38
CA GLY A 106 -35.10 4.11 -10.66
C GLY A 106 -34.82 2.87 -9.81
N TYR A 107 -35.48 1.77 -10.16
CA TYR A 107 -35.32 0.47 -9.51
C TYR A 107 -35.41 -0.68 -10.52
N SER A 108 -35.06 -1.88 -10.09
CA SER A 108 -35.14 -3.09 -10.91
C SER A 108 -35.82 -4.24 -10.17
N ASN A 109 -36.44 -5.15 -10.91
CA ASN A 109 -36.90 -6.44 -10.38
C ASN A 109 -35.94 -7.59 -10.72
N ILE A 110 -34.80 -7.30 -11.35
CA ILE A 110 -33.80 -8.30 -11.73
C ILE A 110 -33.28 -8.97 -10.45
N PRO A 111 -33.13 -10.31 -10.45
CA PRO A 111 -32.44 -11.01 -9.38
C PRO A 111 -30.99 -10.54 -9.29
N VAL A 112 -30.65 -9.87 -8.19
CA VAL A 112 -29.28 -9.46 -7.89
C VAL A 112 -28.73 -10.43 -6.83
N PRO A 113 -27.57 -11.06 -7.05
CA PRO A 113 -26.93 -11.86 -6.01
C PRO A 113 -26.63 -10.98 -4.79
N PRO A 114 -26.52 -11.54 -3.59
CA PRO A 114 -26.01 -10.77 -2.46
C PRO A 114 -24.64 -10.18 -2.81
N PRO A 115 -24.30 -9.00 -2.26
CA PRO A 115 -22.97 -8.43 -2.45
C PRO A 115 -21.92 -9.46 -2.03
N PRO A 116 -20.80 -9.55 -2.76
CA PRO A 116 -19.74 -10.47 -2.41
C PRO A 116 -19.32 -10.20 -0.97
N VAL A 117 -19.39 -11.22 -0.11
CA VAL A 117 -18.94 -11.11 1.27
C VAL A 117 -17.41 -11.06 1.23
N MET A 118 -16.88 -9.85 1.16
CA MET A 118 -15.45 -9.61 1.30
C MET A 118 -15.11 -9.61 2.79
N HIS A 119 -14.22 -10.52 3.19
CA HIS A 119 -13.63 -10.41 4.51
C HIS A 119 -12.66 -9.23 4.47
N LEU A 120 -13.05 -8.14 5.11
CA LEU A 120 -12.22 -6.94 5.29
C LEU A 120 -11.69 -6.97 6.72
N PRO A 121 -10.57 -7.66 6.99
CA PRO A 121 -10.03 -7.72 8.34
C PRO A 121 -9.65 -6.32 8.80
N LYS A 122 -10.02 -6.00 10.04
CA LYS A 122 -9.68 -4.73 10.67
C LYS A 122 -8.35 -4.83 11.40
N PRO A 123 -7.53 -3.77 11.42
CA PRO A 123 -6.28 -3.77 12.18
C PRO A 123 -6.57 -3.97 13.68
N VAL A 124 -5.77 -4.81 14.32
CA VAL A 124 -5.85 -5.08 15.76
C VAL A 124 -4.57 -4.54 16.38
N TYR A 125 -4.73 -3.63 17.33
CA TYR A 125 -3.62 -3.01 18.04
C TYR A 125 -3.54 -3.55 19.46
N ASP A 126 -2.33 -3.58 20.00
CA ASP A 126 -2.10 -3.74 21.43
C ASP A 126 -1.18 -2.62 21.93
N ASN A 127 -1.13 -2.40 23.24
CA ASN A 127 -0.35 -1.32 23.85
C ASN A 127 1.12 -1.68 24.16
N GLN A 128 1.54 -2.90 23.85
CA GLN A 128 2.88 -3.45 24.12
C GLN A 128 3.69 -3.67 22.84
N THR A 129 3.02 -3.75 21.69
CA THR A 129 3.56 -4.03 20.36
C THR A 129 3.54 -2.77 19.53
N GLY A 130 4.71 -2.37 19.01
CA GLY A 130 4.84 -1.11 18.32
C GLY A 130 6.29 -0.72 18.10
N ILE A 131 6.51 0.33 17.31
CA ILE A 131 7.85 0.85 17.05
C ILE A 131 8.35 1.58 18.29
N GLU A 132 9.53 1.19 18.77
CA GLU A 132 10.17 1.85 19.89
C GLU A 132 10.90 3.11 19.41
N THR A 133 10.42 4.26 19.84
CA THR A 133 10.97 5.58 19.50
C THR A 133 11.56 6.26 20.75
N ALA A 134 12.13 7.45 20.58
CA ALA A 134 12.56 8.27 21.71
C ALA A 134 11.39 8.71 22.60
N ASP A 135 10.20 8.87 22.02
CA ASP A 135 9.00 9.40 22.70
C ASP A 135 8.08 8.30 23.27
N GLY A 136 8.46 7.03 23.10
CA GLY A 136 7.67 5.88 23.54
C GLY A 136 7.39 4.88 22.41
N VAL A 137 6.36 4.06 22.60
CA VAL A 137 5.97 3.00 21.65
C VAL A 137 4.86 3.52 20.75
N ARG A 138 5.07 3.47 19.43
CA ARG A 138 4.05 3.79 18.41
C ARG A 138 3.36 2.50 17.97
N PRO A 139 2.06 2.33 18.23
CA PRO A 139 1.37 1.06 18.01
C PRO A 139 1.25 0.77 16.52
N ILE A 140 1.46 -0.50 16.14
CA ILE A 140 1.20 -1.00 14.78
C ILE A 140 0.29 -2.23 14.87
N PRO A 141 -0.45 -2.57 13.79
CA PRO A 141 -1.31 -3.74 13.83
C PRO A 141 -0.51 -5.02 14.06
N THR A 142 -0.91 -5.83 15.04
CA THR A 142 -0.16 -7.04 15.42
C THR A 142 -0.16 -8.08 14.31
N GLN A 143 -1.15 -8.06 13.41
CA GLN A 143 -1.30 -9.03 12.33
C GLN A 143 -0.22 -8.95 11.25
N ILE A 144 0.52 -7.84 11.19
CA ILE A 144 1.53 -7.60 10.14
C ILE A 144 2.95 -7.59 10.69
N VAL A 145 3.12 -7.73 12.01
CA VAL A 145 4.43 -7.70 12.66
C VAL A 145 5.21 -8.95 12.33
N ASP A 146 6.43 -8.78 11.80
CA ASP A 146 7.39 -9.88 11.72
C ASP A 146 8.05 -10.08 13.09
N GLU A 147 7.44 -10.96 13.89
CA GLU A 147 7.99 -11.32 15.18
C GLU A 147 9.36 -11.98 15.08
N GLN A 148 9.69 -12.58 13.92
CA GLN A 148 10.95 -13.26 13.69
C GLN A 148 12.13 -12.29 13.50
N LYS A 149 11.87 -11.13 12.91
CA LYS A 149 12.90 -10.13 12.57
C LYS A 149 12.51 -8.73 13.04
N PRO A 150 12.50 -8.43 14.35
CA PRO A 150 11.98 -7.17 14.87
C PRO A 150 12.89 -5.95 14.66
N PHE A 151 14.15 -6.14 14.24
CA PHE A 151 15.13 -5.04 14.12
C PHE A 151 15.21 -4.52 12.69
N GLY A 152 15.19 -3.19 12.57
CA GLY A 152 15.33 -2.46 11.31
C GLY A 152 16.75 -1.94 11.06
N ASP A 153 16.87 -1.07 10.05
CA ASP A 153 18.14 -0.45 9.66
C ASP A 153 18.43 0.80 10.49
N VAL A 154 19.69 0.98 10.87
CA VAL A 154 20.16 2.21 11.53
C VAL A 154 20.33 3.31 10.49
N MET A 155 19.73 4.48 10.72
CA MET A 155 19.92 5.63 9.84
C MET A 155 21.21 6.37 10.21
N MET A 156 22.20 6.28 9.33
CA MET A 156 23.51 6.92 9.51
C MET A 156 24.07 7.43 8.18
N THR A 157 24.85 8.50 8.24
CA THR A 157 25.66 9.01 7.13
C THR A 157 27.04 9.47 7.62
N SER A 158 27.91 9.88 6.70
CA SER A 158 29.31 10.18 6.99
C SER A 158 29.43 11.59 7.55
N GLU A 159 30.50 11.87 8.30
CA GLU A 159 30.78 13.24 8.76
C GLU A 159 30.80 14.21 7.58
N GLN A 160 31.47 13.85 6.48
CA GLN A 160 31.56 14.69 5.29
C GLN A 160 30.19 14.96 4.67
N THR A 161 29.35 13.93 4.53
CA THR A 161 28.00 14.10 3.98
C THR A 161 27.13 14.97 4.89
N ALA A 162 27.25 14.81 6.21
CA ALA A 162 26.56 15.69 7.15
C ALA A 162 27.06 17.13 7.06
N VAL A 163 28.37 17.36 6.87
CA VAL A 163 28.97 18.68 6.65
C VAL A 163 28.43 19.30 5.36
N ASP A 164 28.34 18.52 4.28
CA ASP A 164 27.82 18.98 2.99
C ASP A 164 26.34 19.36 3.11
N CYS A 165 25.53 18.51 3.75
CA CYS A 165 24.14 18.81 4.04
C CYS A 165 23.99 20.09 4.86
N TYR A 166 24.80 20.26 5.92
CA TYR A 166 24.74 21.44 6.78
C TYR A 166 25.06 22.72 6.00
N LYS A 167 26.17 22.73 5.26
CA LYS A 167 26.61 23.89 4.46
C LYS A 167 25.60 24.28 3.38
N ASN A 168 25.01 23.28 2.72
CA ASN A 168 24.04 23.50 1.64
C ASN A 168 22.66 23.94 2.16
N SER A 169 22.42 23.89 3.47
CA SER A 169 21.16 24.24 4.11
C SER A 169 21.27 25.53 4.93
N LEU A 170 22.32 26.31 4.76
CA LEU A 170 22.45 27.62 5.40
C LEU A 170 21.69 28.67 4.59
N ASN A 171 20.87 29.45 5.27
CA ASN A 171 20.28 30.66 4.73
C ASN A 171 21.36 31.72 4.45
N PHE A 172 21.00 32.77 3.71
CA PHE A 172 21.89 33.90 3.42
C PHE A 172 22.43 34.61 4.67
N ASP A 173 21.72 34.54 5.80
CA ASP A 173 22.12 35.11 7.09
C ASP A 173 23.01 34.17 7.93
N GLY A 174 23.35 32.99 7.40
CA GLY A 174 24.14 31.97 8.09
C GLY A 174 23.35 31.12 9.09
N THR A 175 22.03 31.30 9.21
CA THR A 175 21.18 30.43 10.02
C THR A 175 20.89 29.11 9.30
N LEU A 176 20.76 28.02 10.04
CA LEU A 176 20.46 26.71 9.47
C LEU A 176 18.97 26.59 9.13
N ASN A 177 18.65 26.35 7.86
CA ASN A 177 17.34 25.87 7.46
C ASN A 177 17.19 24.41 7.89
N GLN A 178 16.49 24.22 9.00
CA GLN A 178 16.33 22.89 9.57
C GLN A 178 15.67 21.95 8.56
N LEU A 179 14.57 22.34 7.91
CA LEU A 179 13.85 21.44 7.01
C LEU A 179 14.72 20.95 5.84
N GLU A 180 15.49 21.84 5.22
CA GLU A 180 16.43 21.47 4.16
C GLU A 180 17.56 20.57 4.67
N PHE A 181 18.13 20.89 5.84
CA PHE A 181 19.17 20.07 6.43
C PHE A 181 18.65 18.65 6.75
N GLY A 182 17.48 18.57 7.38
CA GLY A 182 16.85 17.30 7.72
C GLY A 182 16.51 16.47 6.48
N ASP A 183 16.00 17.10 5.41
CA ASP A 183 15.70 16.43 4.14
C ASP A 183 16.95 15.87 3.47
N CYS A 184 18.03 16.65 3.47
CA CYS A 184 19.34 16.21 2.99
C CYS A 184 19.85 15.03 3.81
N MET A 185 19.74 15.09 5.14
CA MET A 185 20.15 14.01 6.03
C MET A 185 19.34 12.73 5.76
N VAL A 186 18.01 12.80 5.72
CA VAL A 186 17.15 11.63 5.42
C VAL A 186 17.52 11.02 4.06
N THR A 187 17.73 11.85 3.04
CA THR A 187 18.11 11.41 1.69
C THR A 187 19.43 10.62 1.65
N ASN A 188 20.36 10.95 2.54
CA ASN A 188 21.67 10.32 2.60
C ASN A 188 21.75 9.17 3.62
N MET A 189 20.86 9.11 4.60
CA MET A 189 20.82 8.06 5.62
C MET A 189 19.85 6.91 5.28
N ALA A 190 18.69 7.23 4.71
CA ALA A 190 17.64 6.24 4.47
C ALA A 190 18.01 5.27 3.33
N GLY A 191 17.55 4.03 3.46
CA GLY A 191 17.54 3.08 2.36
C GLY A 191 16.63 3.55 1.22
N ARG A 192 16.78 2.94 0.04
CA ARG A 192 16.00 3.34 -1.16
C ARG A 192 14.49 3.31 -0.92
N LYS A 193 13.99 2.26 -0.27
CA LYS A 193 12.55 2.06 -0.08
C LYS A 193 12.02 3.01 0.98
N GLU A 194 12.74 3.14 2.10
CA GLU A 194 12.42 4.00 3.22
C GLU A 194 12.41 5.48 2.80
N LEU A 195 13.32 5.88 1.92
CA LEU A 195 13.34 7.22 1.33
C LEU A 195 12.10 7.51 0.48
N GLU A 196 11.65 6.56 -0.33
CA GLU A 196 10.44 6.74 -1.13
C GLU A 196 9.18 6.77 -0.25
N ILE A 197 9.12 5.96 0.82
CA ILE A 197 8.05 6.01 1.83
C ILE A 197 8.01 7.39 2.52
N TYR A 198 9.17 7.89 2.94
CA TYR A 198 9.30 9.23 3.49
C TYR A 198 8.78 10.31 2.53
N LYS A 199 9.16 10.24 1.25
CA LYS A 199 8.69 11.18 0.23
C LYS A 199 7.19 11.09 0.01
N CYS A 200 6.58 9.90 0.07
CA CYS A 200 5.13 9.79 0.03
C CYS A 200 4.48 10.59 1.15
N ALA A 201 4.94 10.43 2.39
CA ALA A 201 4.39 11.18 3.50
C ALA A 201 4.60 12.69 3.37
N LYS A 202 5.80 13.11 2.97
CA LYS A 202 6.16 14.52 2.81
C LYS A 202 5.37 15.22 1.71
N ASN A 203 5.08 14.52 0.61
CA ASN A 203 4.51 15.12 -0.60
C ASN A 203 3.00 14.90 -0.76
N SER A 204 2.37 14.13 0.12
CA SER A 204 0.93 13.88 0.06
C SER A 204 0.17 14.91 0.87
N ALA A 205 -0.97 15.36 0.37
CA ALA A 205 -1.83 16.30 1.08
C ALA A 205 -2.80 15.58 2.04
N THR A 206 -3.15 14.33 1.74
CA THR A 206 -4.15 13.56 2.49
C THR A 206 -3.67 12.14 2.85
N PRO A 207 -4.28 11.52 3.86
CA PRO A 207 -3.97 10.14 4.26
C PRO A 207 -4.24 9.12 3.15
N GLU A 208 -5.23 9.35 2.29
CA GLU A 208 -5.51 8.51 1.13
C GLU A 208 -4.41 8.61 0.08
N GLU A 209 -3.96 9.84 -0.26
CA GLU A 209 -2.85 10.03 -1.19
C GLU A 209 -1.58 9.37 -0.67
N GLN A 210 -1.30 9.55 0.62
CA GLN A 210 -0.17 8.95 1.30
C GLN A 210 -0.23 7.42 1.23
N SER A 211 -1.39 6.84 1.55
CA SER A 211 -1.59 5.38 1.55
C SER A 211 -1.46 4.80 0.15
N LEU A 212 -2.05 5.43 -0.87
CA LEU A 212 -1.92 5.03 -2.27
C LEU A 212 -0.48 5.13 -2.77
N CYS A 213 0.24 6.19 -2.40
CA CYS A 213 1.64 6.38 -2.73
C CYS A 213 2.51 5.26 -2.13
N MET A 214 2.31 4.94 -0.85
CA MET A 214 3.04 3.86 -0.16
C MET A 214 2.70 2.48 -0.73
N LEU A 215 1.44 2.21 -1.08
CA LEU A 215 1.05 0.98 -1.76
C LEU A 215 1.70 0.84 -3.14
N SER A 216 1.86 1.94 -3.88
CA SER A 216 2.59 1.93 -5.16
C SER A 216 4.08 1.58 -5.01
N ILE A 217 4.69 1.82 -3.83
CA ILE A 217 6.09 1.47 -3.54
C ILE A 217 6.20 0.04 -3.03
N LEU A 218 5.27 -0.36 -2.17
CA LEU A 218 5.33 -1.60 -1.41
C LEU A 218 4.61 -2.77 -2.11
N GLY A 219 3.74 -2.49 -3.06
CA GLY A 219 3.07 -3.50 -3.88
C GLY A 219 3.91 -4.00 -5.07
N GLY A 220 3.40 -5.01 -5.76
CA GLY A 220 3.94 -5.50 -7.02
C GLY A 220 3.57 -4.61 -8.21
N SER A 221 3.88 -5.07 -9.42
CA SER A 221 3.53 -4.34 -10.66
C SER A 221 2.03 -4.14 -10.82
N LYS A 222 1.23 -5.12 -10.38
CA LYS A 222 -0.23 -5.08 -10.42
C LYS A 222 -0.79 -4.05 -9.44
N GLU A 223 -0.38 -4.11 -8.18
CA GLU A 223 -0.79 -3.16 -7.14
C GLU A 223 -0.40 -1.72 -7.53
N LYS A 224 0.78 -1.55 -8.13
CA LYS A 224 1.23 -0.26 -8.64
C LYS A 224 0.30 0.29 -9.72
N GLN A 225 -0.18 -0.54 -10.64
CA GLN A 225 -1.13 -0.10 -11.67
C GLN A 225 -2.48 0.28 -11.04
N ILE A 226 -3.02 -0.56 -10.15
CA ILE A 226 -4.28 -0.32 -9.46
C ILE A 226 -4.23 0.98 -8.67
N THR A 227 -3.18 1.17 -7.86
CA THR A 227 -3.00 2.37 -7.03
C THR A 227 -2.84 3.64 -7.84
N GLN A 228 -2.20 3.59 -9.01
CA GLN A 228 -2.13 4.73 -9.92
C GLN A 228 -3.50 5.10 -10.51
N ASP A 229 -4.31 4.11 -10.87
CA ASP A 229 -5.67 4.37 -11.34
C ASP A 229 -6.57 4.88 -10.21
N MET A 230 -6.45 4.31 -9.00
CA MET A 230 -7.14 4.82 -7.79
C MET A 230 -6.71 6.24 -7.43
N MET A 231 -5.43 6.59 -7.58
CA MET A 231 -4.92 7.94 -7.34
C MET A 231 -5.51 8.95 -8.34
N LYS A 232 -5.73 8.56 -9.60
CA LYS A 232 -6.42 9.42 -10.56
C LYS A 232 -7.87 9.67 -10.13
N CYS A 233 -8.58 8.62 -9.70
CA CYS A 233 -9.93 8.77 -9.17
C CYS A 233 -9.99 9.66 -7.95
N TYR A 234 -9.07 9.46 -7.01
CA TYR A 234 -9.03 10.26 -5.80
C TYR A 234 -8.81 11.74 -6.11
N LYS A 235 -7.94 12.05 -7.09
CA LYS A 235 -7.74 13.43 -7.54
C LYS A 235 -8.95 14.06 -8.21
N GLU A 236 -9.81 13.24 -8.83
CA GLU A 236 -11.00 13.72 -9.54
C GLU A 236 -12.23 13.80 -8.62
N TYR A 237 -12.41 12.82 -7.74
CA TYR A 237 -13.63 12.61 -6.95
C TYR A 237 -13.41 12.60 -5.43
N GLY A 238 -12.17 12.67 -4.94
CA GLY A 238 -11.87 12.66 -3.51
C GLY A 238 -12.36 11.40 -2.80
N ASP A 239 -13.01 11.58 -1.66
CA ASP A 239 -13.62 10.55 -0.82
C ASP A 239 -15.01 10.09 -1.30
N HIS A 240 -15.50 10.60 -2.44
CA HIS A 240 -16.73 10.14 -3.08
C HIS A 240 -16.51 8.80 -3.81
N TYR A 241 -16.29 7.72 -3.05
CA TYR A 241 -16.03 6.39 -3.58
C TYR A 241 -17.16 5.88 -4.49
N GLU A 242 -18.40 6.31 -4.28
CA GLU A 242 -19.54 6.04 -5.18
C GLU A 242 -19.31 6.50 -6.63
N MET A 243 -18.41 7.46 -6.86
CA MET A 243 -18.03 7.94 -8.18
C MET A 243 -16.89 7.14 -8.83
N TYR A 244 -16.14 6.34 -8.06
CA TYR A 244 -15.01 5.56 -8.57
C TYR A 244 -15.36 4.59 -9.71
N PRO A 245 -16.57 4.00 -9.80
CA PRO A 245 -16.93 3.19 -10.97
C PRO A 245 -16.75 3.92 -12.31
N LEU A 246 -16.85 5.26 -12.35
CA LEU A 246 -16.59 6.06 -13.55
C LEU A 246 -15.16 5.92 -14.06
N CYS A 247 -14.17 5.82 -13.17
CA CYS A 247 -12.78 5.66 -13.57
C CYS A 247 -12.44 4.27 -14.12
N PHE A 248 -13.18 3.26 -13.67
CA PHE A 248 -12.85 1.85 -13.89
C PHE A 248 -13.80 1.19 -14.89
N ALA A 249 -14.70 1.95 -15.52
CA ALA A 249 -15.69 1.44 -16.47
C ALA A 249 -15.05 0.66 -17.64
N ASP A 250 -13.89 1.10 -18.12
CA ASP A 250 -13.16 0.47 -19.23
C ASP A 250 -12.17 -0.62 -18.79
N LYS A 251 -12.12 -0.95 -17.50
CA LYS A 251 -11.14 -1.90 -16.96
C LYS A 251 -11.71 -3.33 -16.97
N VAL A 252 -10.81 -4.31 -17.01
CA VAL A 252 -11.19 -5.71 -16.90
C VAL A 252 -11.51 -6.02 -15.43
N ASN A 253 -12.44 -6.95 -15.21
CA ASN A 253 -12.79 -7.46 -13.89
C ASN A 253 -11.58 -8.01 -13.16
N ASP A 254 -11.10 -7.25 -12.17
CA ASP A 254 -9.94 -7.58 -11.36
C ASP A 254 -10.34 -7.70 -9.88
N PRO A 255 -10.28 -8.91 -9.29
CA PRO A 255 -10.57 -9.11 -7.87
C PRO A 255 -9.69 -8.28 -6.93
N GLU A 256 -8.46 -7.97 -7.31
CA GLU A 256 -7.54 -7.19 -6.47
C GLU A 256 -7.92 -5.71 -6.44
N LEU A 257 -8.39 -5.17 -7.58
CA LEU A 257 -8.97 -3.84 -7.64
C LEU A 257 -10.19 -3.74 -6.72
N LYS A 258 -11.11 -4.72 -6.80
CA LYS A 258 -12.31 -4.77 -5.94
C LYS A 258 -11.97 -4.79 -4.46
N GLN A 259 -11.03 -5.66 -4.06
CA GLN A 259 -10.59 -5.75 -2.67
C GLN A 259 -9.98 -4.43 -2.22
N LEU A 260 -9.08 -3.83 -3.01
CA LEU A 260 -8.39 -2.60 -2.61
C LEU A 260 -9.34 -1.41 -2.50
N VAL A 261 -10.23 -1.20 -3.49
CA VAL A 261 -11.27 -0.15 -3.44
C VAL A 261 -12.17 -0.36 -2.22
N SER A 262 -12.56 -1.60 -1.93
CA SER A 262 -13.39 -1.91 -0.77
C SER A 262 -12.68 -1.64 0.56
N CYS A 263 -11.38 -1.93 0.65
CA CYS A 263 -10.57 -1.62 1.83
C CYS A 263 -10.44 -0.13 2.10
N PHE A 264 -10.27 0.69 1.05
CA PHE A 264 -10.25 2.14 1.18
C PHE A 264 -11.62 2.67 1.61
N LYS A 265 -12.68 2.24 0.92
CA LYS A 265 -14.06 2.65 1.24
C LYS A 265 -14.47 2.27 2.66
N ASP A 266 -14.15 1.06 3.12
CA ASP A 266 -14.48 0.62 4.49
C ASP A 266 -13.72 1.43 5.55
N GLN A 267 -12.43 1.71 5.33
CA GLN A 267 -11.65 2.55 6.23
C GLN A 267 -12.17 3.99 6.28
N ALA A 268 -12.41 4.62 5.12
CA ALA A 268 -12.98 5.96 5.07
C ALA A 268 -14.34 6.06 5.77
N ASN A 269 -15.18 5.03 5.67
CA ASN A 269 -16.46 4.98 6.37
C ASN A 269 -16.34 4.77 7.87
N SER A 270 -15.24 4.18 8.36
CA SER A 270 -15.04 3.83 9.76
C SER A 270 -14.05 4.73 10.50
N GLY A 271 -13.43 5.67 9.79
CA GLY A 271 -12.42 6.56 10.32
C GLY A 271 -11.53 7.10 9.20
N GLU A 272 -10.23 7.15 9.46
CA GLU A 272 -9.24 7.66 8.53
C GLU A 272 -8.57 6.51 7.78
N VAL A 273 -8.32 6.69 6.48
CA VAL A 273 -7.57 5.73 5.68
C VAL A 273 -6.10 5.76 6.11
N SER A 274 -5.55 4.59 6.40
CA SER A 274 -4.11 4.45 6.68
C SER A 274 -3.50 3.34 5.84
N PHE A 275 -2.20 3.44 5.59
CA PHE A 275 -1.48 2.36 4.91
C PHE A 275 -1.58 1.06 5.71
N MET A 276 -1.36 1.09 7.03
CA MET A 276 -1.34 -0.11 7.86
C MET A 276 -2.72 -0.79 7.93
N GLY A 277 -3.80 -0.01 8.06
CA GLY A 277 -5.17 -0.53 7.97
C GLY A 277 -5.44 -1.14 6.60
N THR A 278 -4.99 -0.49 5.53
CA THR A 278 -5.11 -1.03 4.18
C THR A 278 -4.29 -2.29 3.97
N ALA A 279 -3.08 -2.36 4.51
CA ALA A 279 -2.22 -3.54 4.42
C ALA A 279 -2.84 -4.74 5.12
N VAL A 280 -3.46 -4.54 6.30
CA VAL A 280 -4.23 -5.60 6.97
C VAL A 280 -5.41 -6.04 6.09
N CYS A 281 -6.21 -5.08 5.61
CA CYS A 281 -7.42 -5.36 4.84
C CYS A 281 -7.16 -6.02 3.47
N TYR A 282 -6.19 -5.52 2.71
CA TYR A 282 -5.82 -6.02 1.39
C TYR A 282 -5.02 -7.33 1.46
N GLY A 283 -4.24 -7.47 2.53
CA GLY A 283 -3.38 -8.62 2.81
C GLY A 283 -1.90 -8.25 2.73
N ALA A 284 -1.25 -8.14 3.89
CA ALA A 284 0.15 -7.74 3.99
C ALA A 284 1.11 -8.68 3.26
N GLY A 285 0.76 -9.97 3.11
CA GLY A 285 1.55 -10.93 2.33
C GLY A 285 1.64 -10.63 0.83
N LYS A 286 0.78 -9.74 0.30
CA LYS A 286 0.84 -9.22 -1.08
C LYS A 286 1.75 -8.01 -1.21
N LEU A 287 2.25 -7.48 -0.09
CA LEU A 287 3.07 -6.29 -0.01
C LEU A 287 4.48 -6.68 0.45
N ASN A 288 5.49 -5.98 -0.04
CA ASN A 288 6.88 -6.14 0.35
C ASN A 288 7.16 -5.39 1.67
N LEU A 289 6.47 -5.83 2.73
CA LEU A 289 6.38 -5.17 4.03
C LEU A 289 7.28 -5.85 5.09
N ASN A 290 8.60 -5.74 4.89
CA ASN A 290 9.59 -6.10 5.92
C ASN A 290 9.59 -5.09 7.08
N THR A 291 10.26 -5.45 8.18
CA THR A 291 10.36 -4.62 9.40
C THR A 291 10.84 -3.20 9.13
N GLU A 292 11.84 -3.02 8.27
CA GLU A 292 12.34 -1.69 7.88
C GLU A 292 11.23 -0.85 7.22
N ALA A 293 10.46 -1.46 6.31
CA ALA A 293 9.34 -0.78 5.67
C ALA A 293 8.21 -0.51 6.66
N GLN A 294 7.94 -1.41 7.62
CA GLN A 294 6.93 -1.18 8.66
C GLN A 294 7.32 0.00 9.54
N ILE A 295 8.58 0.04 9.98
CA ILE A 295 9.14 1.14 10.76
C ILE A 295 9.04 2.45 9.97
N ALA A 296 9.50 2.44 8.72
CA ALA A 296 9.49 3.63 7.87
C ALA A 296 8.06 4.12 7.57
N VAL A 297 7.11 3.24 7.27
CA VAL A 297 5.71 3.64 7.01
C VAL A 297 5.12 4.34 8.23
N GLU A 298 5.14 3.70 9.38
CA GLU A 298 4.50 4.26 10.58
C GLU A 298 5.21 5.54 11.04
N CYS A 299 6.54 5.60 10.95
CA CYS A 299 7.27 6.82 11.22
C CYS A 299 6.98 7.92 10.19
N ALA A 300 6.80 7.59 8.92
CA ALA A 300 6.47 8.58 7.89
C ALA A 300 5.04 9.11 8.07
N VAL A 301 4.07 8.23 8.32
CA VAL A 301 2.66 8.58 8.59
C VAL A 301 2.57 9.45 9.82
N SER A 302 3.08 8.98 10.95
CA SER A 302 2.89 9.64 12.24
C SER A 302 3.64 10.97 12.38
N THR A 303 4.59 11.25 11.50
CA THR A 303 5.34 12.51 11.48
C THR A 303 4.92 13.44 10.33
N GLY A 304 3.99 13.01 9.48
CA GLY A 304 3.62 13.73 8.25
C GLY A 304 4.81 13.97 7.31
N GLY A 305 5.82 13.08 7.34
CA GLY A 305 7.04 13.26 6.56
C GLY A 305 7.93 14.42 7.02
N GLN A 306 7.82 14.88 8.27
CA GLN A 306 8.74 15.87 8.81
C GLN A 306 10.15 15.25 8.95
N PRO A 307 11.19 15.80 8.30
CA PRO A 307 12.45 15.07 8.13
C PRO A 307 13.16 14.62 9.42
N TYR A 308 13.19 15.45 10.47
CA TYR A 308 13.87 15.10 11.72
C TYR A 308 13.09 14.11 12.56
N ALA A 309 11.78 14.32 12.66
CA ALA A 309 10.89 13.44 13.38
C ALA A 309 10.85 12.07 12.69
N PHE A 310 10.82 12.05 11.36
CA PHE A 310 10.94 10.82 10.58
C PHE A 310 12.28 10.13 10.87
N ALA A 311 13.41 10.83 10.73
CA ALA A 311 14.73 10.23 10.96
C ALA A 311 14.95 9.77 12.40
N GLY A 312 14.44 10.50 13.39
CA GLY A 312 14.50 10.13 14.80
C GLY A 312 13.60 8.94 15.15
N CYS A 313 12.43 8.86 14.51
CA CYS A 313 11.51 7.74 14.67
C CYS A 313 12.05 6.48 13.99
N ALA A 314 12.37 6.56 12.69
CA ALA A 314 12.76 5.41 11.89
C ALA A 314 14.20 4.97 12.15
N GLY A 315 15.10 5.92 12.42
CA GLY A 315 16.50 5.68 12.79
C GLY A 315 16.73 5.37 14.26
N GLY A 316 15.72 5.53 15.11
CA GLY A 316 15.77 5.22 16.54
C GLY A 316 16.58 6.21 17.38
N GLN A 317 16.77 5.85 18.65
CA GLN A 317 17.26 6.77 19.69
C GLN A 317 18.66 7.34 19.41
N LEU A 318 19.56 6.57 18.80
CA LEU A 318 20.92 7.06 18.53
C LEU A 318 20.96 8.01 17.34
N THR A 319 20.20 7.73 16.26
CA THR A 319 20.03 8.69 15.16
C THR A 319 19.43 9.99 15.66
N TYR A 320 18.40 9.93 16.51
CA TYR A 320 17.82 11.13 17.14
C TYR A 320 18.87 11.94 17.93
N ARG A 321 19.74 11.26 18.70
CA ARG A 321 20.84 11.91 19.45
C ARG A 321 21.88 12.53 18.54
N GLU A 322 22.26 11.88 17.45
CA GLU A 322 23.17 12.49 16.46
C GLU A 322 22.55 13.71 15.81
N LEU A 323 21.32 13.62 15.31
CA LEU A 323 20.66 14.77 14.68
C LEU A 323 20.49 15.94 15.64
N SER A 324 20.15 15.66 16.90
CA SER A 324 20.06 16.70 17.95
C SER A 324 21.40 17.42 18.17
N LYS A 325 22.53 16.70 18.11
CA LYS A 325 23.86 17.31 18.19
C LYS A 325 24.17 18.18 16.97
N CYS A 326 23.68 17.82 15.77
CA CYS A 326 23.89 18.65 14.59
C CYS A 326 23.27 20.04 14.77
N LEU A 327 22.09 20.10 15.39
CA LEU A 327 21.34 21.33 15.59
C LEU A 327 21.89 22.18 16.74
N THR A 328 22.49 21.56 17.75
CA THR A 328 22.95 22.24 18.98
C THR A 328 24.43 22.56 18.96
N ASN A 329 25.25 21.66 18.44
CA ASN A 329 26.71 21.70 18.52
C ASN A 329 27.37 21.75 17.12
N GLY A 330 26.58 21.73 16.05
CA GLY A 330 27.07 21.66 14.68
C GLY A 330 27.49 20.23 14.26
N VAL A 331 28.07 20.13 13.07
CA VAL A 331 28.57 18.86 12.51
C VAL A 331 30.05 18.69 12.80
N GLY A 332 30.44 17.48 13.20
CA GLY A 332 31.83 17.08 13.36
C GLY A 332 32.47 17.52 14.69
N GLY A 333 33.79 17.42 14.75
CA GLY A 333 34.58 17.75 15.95
C GLY A 333 34.29 16.82 17.14
N ASP A 334 34.64 17.29 18.35
CA ASP A 334 34.53 16.47 19.56
C ASP A 334 33.11 16.44 20.13
N HIS A 335 32.27 17.45 19.83
CA HIS A 335 30.97 17.65 20.46
C HIS A 335 29.80 17.70 19.47
N GLY A 336 30.07 17.81 18.17
CA GLY A 336 29.05 17.82 17.12
C GLY A 336 28.53 16.43 16.77
N CYS A 337 27.63 16.39 15.79
CA CYS A 337 27.11 15.13 15.28
C CYS A 337 28.03 14.48 14.26
N PHE A 338 27.98 13.16 14.18
CA PHE A 338 28.74 12.32 13.25
C PHE A 338 30.27 12.52 13.28
N GLY A 339 30.81 13.28 14.22
CA GLY A 339 32.25 13.46 14.45
C GLY A 339 32.88 12.35 15.30
N LYS A 340 34.04 12.64 15.89
CA LYS A 340 34.84 11.65 16.67
C LYS A 340 34.07 10.97 17.80
N ASN A 341 33.05 11.63 18.34
CA ASN A 341 32.22 11.15 19.44
C ASN A 341 30.81 10.71 19.01
N ASN A 342 30.67 10.18 17.78
CA ASN A 342 29.43 9.62 17.25
C ASN A 342 28.84 8.55 18.18
N THR A 343 27.64 8.81 18.71
CA THR A 343 26.92 7.95 19.66
C THR A 343 26.44 6.65 19.02
N ILE A 344 26.13 6.66 17.72
CA ILE A 344 25.78 5.43 17.01
C ILE A 344 27.00 4.51 16.92
N VAL A 345 28.16 5.04 16.50
CA VAL A 345 29.41 4.26 16.44
C VAL A 345 29.80 3.74 17.83
N LYS A 346 29.66 4.56 18.88
CA LYS A 346 29.87 4.11 20.27
C LYS A 346 28.94 2.96 20.67
N GLY A 347 27.65 3.07 20.34
CA GLY A 347 26.68 2.00 20.60
C GLY A 347 27.01 0.72 19.86
N LEU A 348 27.41 0.82 18.58
CA LEU A 348 27.82 -0.34 17.80
C LEU A 348 29.13 -0.97 18.32
N ASN A 349 30.09 -0.17 18.79
CA ASN A 349 31.30 -0.68 19.44
C ASN A 349 30.99 -1.43 20.74
N GLN A 350 29.99 -0.99 21.52
CA GLN A 350 29.54 -1.71 22.72
C GLN A 350 28.96 -3.09 22.38
N ILE A 351 28.24 -3.21 21.25
CA ILE A 351 27.82 -4.52 20.74
C ILE A 351 29.03 -5.36 20.35
N GLY A 352 30.04 -4.76 19.70
CA GLY A 352 31.28 -5.43 19.32
C GLY A 352 32.05 -6.01 20.52
N GLU A 353 32.18 -5.25 21.60
CA GLU A 353 32.77 -5.74 22.85
C GLU A 353 31.93 -6.86 23.48
N ALA A 354 30.61 -6.75 23.49
CA ALA A 354 29.74 -7.82 23.99
C ALA A 354 29.88 -9.12 23.15
N LEU A 355 30.02 -8.98 21.82
CA LEU A 355 30.28 -10.11 20.91
C LEU A 355 31.65 -10.74 21.19
N LYS A 356 32.67 -9.92 21.41
CA LYS A 356 34.03 -10.35 21.76
C LYS A 356 34.07 -11.10 23.08
N ASP A 357 33.35 -10.62 24.09
CA ASP A 357 33.24 -11.29 25.39
C ASP A 357 32.55 -12.66 25.27
N GLN A 358 31.55 -12.76 24.39
CA GLN A 358 30.78 -13.99 24.24
C GLN A 358 31.46 -15.04 23.34
N PHE A 359 32.07 -14.62 22.22
CA PHE A 359 32.56 -15.51 21.17
C PHE A 359 34.09 -15.54 21.05
N GLY A 360 34.79 -14.63 21.72
CA GLY A 360 36.24 -14.45 21.63
C GLY A 360 36.67 -13.50 20.49
N PRO A 361 37.81 -12.81 20.63
CA PRO A 361 38.25 -11.76 19.70
C PRO A 361 38.61 -12.26 18.29
N THR A 362 38.89 -13.55 18.13
CA THR A 362 39.26 -14.16 16.84
C THR A 362 38.06 -14.72 16.08
N ASN A 363 36.85 -14.68 16.67
CA ASN A 363 35.65 -15.18 16.02
C ASN A 363 35.27 -14.35 14.79
N ASP A 364 34.80 -15.02 13.74
CA ASP A 364 34.44 -14.38 12.47
C ASP A 364 33.32 -13.34 12.63
N ILE A 365 32.34 -13.57 13.51
CA ILE A 365 31.26 -12.60 13.78
C ILE A 365 31.84 -11.31 14.38
N VAL A 366 32.79 -11.43 15.31
CA VAL A 366 33.44 -10.28 15.98
C VAL A 366 34.29 -9.49 14.99
N ARG A 367 35.10 -10.19 14.19
CA ARG A 367 35.93 -9.55 13.15
C ARG A 367 35.07 -8.84 12.10
N THR A 368 34.02 -9.51 11.64
CA THR A 368 33.09 -8.96 10.65
C THR A 368 32.37 -7.75 11.22
N TRP A 369 31.86 -7.82 12.46
CA TRP A 369 31.23 -6.69 13.14
C TRP A 369 32.17 -5.50 13.28
N ASN A 370 33.40 -5.69 13.74
CA ASN A 370 34.35 -4.59 13.91
C ASN A 370 34.72 -3.93 12.58
N SER A 371 34.91 -4.72 11.52
CA SER A 371 35.09 -4.18 10.16
C SER A 371 33.85 -3.40 9.71
N THR A 372 32.66 -3.91 9.99
CA THR A 372 31.38 -3.28 9.65
C THR A 372 31.22 -1.92 10.32
N VAL A 373 31.53 -1.82 11.61
CA VAL A 373 31.46 -0.55 12.36
C VAL A 373 32.51 0.44 11.87
N HIS A 374 33.71 -0.04 11.57
CA HIS A 374 34.74 0.79 10.95
C HIS A 374 34.25 1.34 9.59
N ASP A 375 33.69 0.49 8.74
CA ASP A 375 33.17 0.92 7.42
C ASP A 375 31.98 1.88 7.57
N LEU A 376 31.13 1.70 8.58
CA LEU A 376 30.06 2.67 8.91
C LEU A 376 30.59 4.02 9.37
N GLN A 377 31.79 4.09 9.95
CA GLN A 377 32.37 5.36 10.36
C GLN A 377 32.90 6.16 9.17
N TYR A 378 33.37 5.49 8.11
CA TYR A 378 34.08 6.13 7.00
C TYR A 378 33.38 6.06 5.63
N GLY A 379 32.36 5.21 5.46
CA GLY A 379 31.68 4.97 4.19
C GLY A 379 30.15 4.96 4.16
N PRO A 380 29.37 5.52 5.12
CA PRO A 380 27.92 5.34 5.13
C PRO A 380 27.25 6.26 4.09
N GLY A 381 27.19 5.76 2.86
CA GLY A 381 26.21 6.19 1.86
C GLY A 381 24.95 5.32 1.93
N LYS A 382 23.88 5.79 1.29
CA LYS A 382 22.59 5.07 1.16
C LYS A 382 22.77 3.59 0.77
N ASN A 383 22.18 2.67 1.56
CA ASN A 383 22.21 1.21 1.36
C ASN A 383 23.58 0.54 1.50
N HIS A 384 24.50 1.12 2.28
CA HIS A 384 25.79 0.50 2.56
C HIS A 384 25.62 -0.93 3.12
N GLU A 385 26.40 -1.89 2.62
CA GLU A 385 26.31 -3.30 3.05
C GLU A 385 26.48 -3.45 4.57
N ALA A 386 27.24 -2.56 5.18
CA ALA A 386 27.42 -2.54 6.63
C ALA A 386 26.10 -2.30 7.41
N VAL A 387 25.19 -1.46 6.92
CA VAL A 387 23.89 -1.22 7.58
C VAL A 387 23.05 -2.49 7.56
N LYS A 388 22.98 -3.16 6.40
CA LYS A 388 22.26 -4.44 6.25
C LYS A 388 22.86 -5.52 7.15
N LEU A 389 24.19 -5.56 7.26
CA LEU A 389 24.87 -6.54 8.08
C LEU A 389 24.60 -6.31 9.58
N VAL A 390 24.62 -5.05 10.04
CA VAL A 390 24.19 -4.70 11.41
C VAL A 390 22.78 -5.22 11.67
N ARG A 391 21.83 -4.96 10.77
CA ARG A 391 20.45 -5.46 10.90
C ARG A 391 20.38 -6.99 10.91
N ASN A 392 21.07 -7.66 9.99
CA ASN A 392 21.02 -9.12 9.89
C ASN A 392 21.57 -9.77 11.18
N ILE A 393 22.75 -9.35 11.64
CA ILE A 393 23.32 -9.82 12.91
C ILE A 393 22.40 -9.49 14.09
N SER A 394 21.77 -8.32 14.08
CA SER A 394 20.83 -7.91 15.14
C SER A 394 19.58 -8.79 15.18
N ASN A 395 19.05 -9.21 14.04
CA ASN A 395 17.91 -10.13 13.98
C ASN A 395 18.28 -11.56 14.40
N GLU A 396 19.49 -12.02 14.10
CA GLU A 396 19.99 -13.34 14.54
C GLU A 396 20.28 -13.38 16.05
N LEU A 397 20.87 -12.31 16.60
CA LEU A 397 21.39 -12.31 17.99
C LEU A 397 20.50 -11.56 18.99
N GLY A 398 19.71 -10.59 18.54
CA GLY A 398 18.94 -9.68 19.40
C GLY A 398 17.80 -10.33 20.19
N LYS A 399 17.50 -11.60 19.88
CA LYS A 399 16.53 -12.43 20.59
C LYS A 399 17.13 -13.31 21.67
N ALA A 400 18.45 -13.46 21.68
CA ALA A 400 19.11 -14.24 22.71
C ALA A 400 18.89 -13.59 24.10
N GLY A 401 18.87 -14.40 25.17
CA GLY A 401 18.77 -13.90 26.54
C GLY A 401 20.09 -13.38 27.12
N ASN A 402 21.03 -12.96 26.27
CA ASN A 402 22.41 -12.66 26.65
C ASN A 402 22.73 -11.15 26.62
N ASN A 403 23.96 -10.81 27.03
CA ASN A 403 24.44 -9.43 27.06
C ASN A 403 24.44 -8.78 25.67
N VAL A 404 24.77 -9.54 24.62
CA VAL A 404 24.77 -9.05 23.23
C VAL A 404 23.38 -8.54 22.82
N ALA A 405 22.33 -9.32 23.08
CA ALA A 405 20.96 -8.93 22.76
C ALA A 405 20.51 -7.67 23.52
N LYS A 406 20.94 -7.53 24.78
CA LYS A 406 20.66 -6.33 25.58
C LYS A 406 21.28 -5.08 24.97
N GLU A 407 22.50 -5.16 24.45
CA GLU A 407 23.15 -4.02 23.78
C GLU A 407 22.51 -3.72 22.42
N ILE A 408 22.20 -4.73 21.61
CA ILE A 408 21.50 -4.55 20.33
C ILE A 408 20.18 -3.77 20.52
N ARG A 409 19.38 -4.15 21.52
CA ARG A 409 18.07 -3.53 21.81
C ARG A 409 18.14 -2.05 22.18
N LYS A 410 19.30 -1.53 22.58
CA LYS A 410 19.50 -0.11 22.92
C LYS A 410 19.89 0.74 21.71
N VAL A 411 20.39 0.09 20.66
CA VAL A 411 21.10 0.75 19.55
C VAL A 411 20.26 0.75 18.29
N VAL A 412 19.68 -0.40 17.94
CA VAL A 412 19.05 -0.63 16.63
C VAL A 412 17.55 -0.36 16.71
N PRO A 413 16.96 0.35 15.72
CA PRO A 413 15.52 0.51 15.60
C PRO A 413 14.80 -0.83 15.64
N LYS A 414 13.66 -0.89 16.32
CA LYS A 414 12.94 -2.15 16.46
C LYS A 414 11.44 -1.96 16.64
N ILE A 415 10.72 -2.99 16.25
CA ILE A 415 9.38 -3.25 16.71
C ILE A 415 9.50 -3.97 18.06
N LYS A 416 9.04 -3.31 19.12
CA LYS A 416 8.81 -3.95 20.40
C LYS A 416 7.67 -4.96 20.22
N ILE A 417 7.88 -6.18 20.70
CA ILE A 417 6.90 -7.27 20.67
C ILE A 417 6.65 -7.71 22.11
N LYS A 418 5.44 -8.14 22.40
CA LYS A 418 5.10 -8.82 23.65
C LYS A 418 5.82 -10.18 23.69
N TRP A 419 6.81 -10.30 24.57
CA TRP A 419 7.49 -11.57 24.85
C TRP A 419 6.76 -12.35 25.94
#